data_AF-A0A857LPA0-F1
#
_entry.id   AF-A0A857LPA0-F1
#
_cell.length_a   1.000
_cell.length_b   1.000
_cell.length_c   1.000
_cell.angle_alpha   90.00
_cell.angle_beta   90.00
_cell.angle_gamma   90.00
#
_symmetry.space_group_name_H-M   'P 1'
#
loop_
_entity.id
_entity.type
_entity.pdbx_description
1 polymer ?
#
loop_
_entity_poly.entity_id
_entity_poly.type
_entity_poly.pdbx_seq_one_letter_code
_entity_poly.pdbx_strand_id
1 'polypeptide(L)'
;MSAPLSPTARTTIRRGKTRSVADRELLHTFLAEALVAHVGVVVDGYPRVLPTAFAVDPDGPDAGGTLYLHGSVAADWLRKSVGHDVCLTVTELDGFVAARSAFHHSMNYRSAVVIGRARIVDDEAELLRALELTIDHMIPGRWRTLRPSTRKELAATAVLAVPLAEASMKQRAEGPVDDPADVEAVAWGGHIPIRRVAGPPIGDDYSRGEVPADVRRRSEHLGSAPAVETAPPSSDTTITLCCQLWAHTGQVRALAEYENTVLALLPDHGGTLLNRVAADGIDGRPDEIQLIRFTAQAGLDGYLADPRRTVMAADRDRAIARTETFPVGRV
;
A
#
# COMPACT_ATOMS: atom_id res chain seq x y z
N MET A 1 -7.95 -20.40 18.96
CA MET A 1 -6.83 -19.45 18.85
C MET A 1 -5.92 -19.93 17.73
N SER A 2 -5.66 -19.10 16.73
CA SER A 2 -4.78 -19.49 15.62
C SER A 2 -3.34 -19.67 16.12
N ALA A 3 -2.57 -20.60 15.54
CA ALA A 3 -1.20 -20.88 15.97
C ALA A 3 -0.31 -19.63 15.83
N PRO A 4 0.66 -19.37 16.70
CA PRO A 4 1.56 -18.22 16.54
C PRO A 4 2.38 -18.33 15.24
N LEU A 5 2.83 -17.19 14.71
CA LEU A 5 3.85 -17.18 13.66
C LEU A 5 5.21 -17.60 14.22
N SER A 6 6.05 -18.11 13.34
CA SER A 6 7.39 -18.62 13.64
C SER A 6 7.44 -19.72 14.71
N PRO A 7 6.59 -20.76 14.64
CA PRO A 7 6.51 -21.77 15.69
C PRO A 7 7.73 -22.70 15.76
N THR A 8 8.64 -22.64 14.78
CA THR A 8 9.83 -23.50 14.69
C THR A 8 11.11 -22.69 14.54
N ALA A 9 12.25 -23.34 14.77
CA ALA A 9 13.56 -22.75 14.51
C ALA A 9 13.79 -22.38 13.02
N ARG A 10 13.09 -23.05 12.08
CA ARG A 10 13.23 -22.79 10.63
C ARG A 10 12.56 -21.48 10.21
N THR A 11 11.50 -21.10 10.91
CA THR A 11 10.74 -19.86 10.65
C THR A 11 11.07 -18.74 11.64
N THR A 12 11.86 -19.00 12.68
CA THR A 12 12.31 -17.97 13.63
C THR A 12 13.24 -16.94 12.95
N ILE A 13 12.78 -15.69 12.85
CA ILE A 13 13.54 -14.57 12.30
C ILE A 13 14.68 -14.18 13.26
N ARG A 14 15.93 -14.30 12.79
CA ARG A 14 17.13 -13.95 13.59
C ARG A 14 17.66 -12.56 13.30
N ARG A 15 17.79 -12.18 12.01
CA ARG A 15 18.29 -10.87 11.58
C ARG A 15 17.13 -9.94 11.24
N GLY A 16 17.18 -8.71 11.78
CA GLY A 16 16.12 -7.72 11.60
C GLY A 16 14.85 -8.07 12.36
N LYS A 17 14.98 -8.51 13.62
CA LYS A 17 13.86 -8.92 14.49
C LYS A 17 12.81 -7.83 14.67
N THR A 18 13.21 -6.56 14.68
CA THR A 18 12.28 -5.43 14.74
C THR A 18 11.28 -5.39 13.59
N ARG A 19 11.58 -6.11 12.50
CA ARG A 19 10.72 -6.24 11.31
C ARG A 19 9.85 -7.48 11.35
N SER A 20 9.98 -8.36 12.34
CA SER A 20 9.16 -9.58 12.43
C SER A 20 7.73 -9.22 12.80
N VAL A 21 6.78 -9.79 12.09
CA VAL A 21 5.36 -9.69 12.41
C VAL A 21 4.95 -10.94 13.17
N ALA A 22 4.34 -10.75 14.35
CA ALA A 22 3.87 -11.83 15.21
C ALA A 22 2.39 -12.17 14.97
N ASP A 23 1.60 -11.19 14.53
CA ASP A 23 0.17 -11.33 14.28
C ASP A 23 -0.08 -12.13 13.00
N ARG A 24 -0.80 -13.25 13.15
CA ARG A 24 -1.16 -14.12 12.02
C ARG A 24 -2.25 -13.52 11.15
N GLU A 25 -3.12 -12.68 11.68
CA GLU A 25 -4.14 -12.01 10.85
C GLU A 25 -3.47 -11.11 9.82
N LEU A 26 -2.39 -10.41 10.18
CA LEU A 26 -1.58 -9.64 9.24
C LEU A 26 -0.93 -10.50 8.15
N LEU A 27 -0.56 -11.75 8.44
CA LEU A 27 -0.12 -12.70 7.42
C LEU A 27 -1.26 -13.03 6.45
N HIS A 28 -2.44 -13.33 6.96
CA HIS A 28 -3.59 -13.67 6.11
C HIS A 28 -4.01 -12.47 5.24
N THR A 29 -4.07 -11.26 5.79
CA THR A 29 -4.30 -10.03 5.03
C THR A 29 -3.26 -9.86 3.93
N PHE A 30 -1.97 -10.00 4.26
CA PHE A 30 -0.90 -9.88 3.27
C PHE A 30 -1.00 -10.94 2.17
N LEU A 31 -1.25 -12.20 2.52
CA LEU A 31 -1.40 -13.28 1.53
C LEU A 31 -2.65 -13.09 0.66
N ALA A 32 -3.73 -12.51 1.19
CA ALA A 32 -4.94 -12.17 0.43
C ALA A 32 -4.69 -11.07 -0.62
N GLU A 33 -3.75 -10.17 -0.37
CA GLU A 33 -3.41 -9.07 -1.29
C GLU A 33 -2.38 -9.48 -2.35
N ALA A 34 -1.43 -10.34 -1.98
CA ALA A 34 -0.32 -10.73 -2.84
C ALA A 34 -0.75 -11.68 -3.95
N LEU A 35 -0.18 -11.54 -5.15
CA LEU A 35 -0.62 -12.30 -6.34
C LEU A 35 0.34 -13.37 -6.81
N VAL A 36 1.60 -13.30 -6.40
CA VAL A 36 2.65 -14.21 -6.85
C VAL A 36 3.42 -14.73 -5.66
N ALA A 37 3.56 -16.06 -5.59
CA ALA A 37 4.48 -16.74 -4.70
C ALA A 37 5.65 -17.32 -5.50
N HIS A 38 6.76 -17.55 -4.82
CA HIS A 38 7.89 -18.31 -5.32
C HIS A 38 8.00 -19.58 -4.50
N VAL A 39 7.82 -20.74 -5.13
CA VAL A 39 7.94 -22.04 -4.46
C VAL A 39 9.33 -22.61 -4.69
N GLY A 40 10.07 -22.76 -3.60
CA GLY A 40 11.35 -23.44 -3.51
C GLY A 40 11.14 -24.93 -3.23
N VAL A 41 11.66 -25.77 -4.13
CA VAL A 41 11.57 -27.24 -4.06
C VAL A 41 12.95 -27.85 -4.32
N VAL A 42 13.17 -29.07 -3.85
CA VAL A 42 14.36 -29.86 -4.23
C VAL A 42 13.90 -30.94 -5.19
N VAL A 43 14.36 -30.86 -6.44
CA VAL A 43 14.00 -31.81 -7.49
C VAL A 43 15.30 -32.29 -8.13
N ASP A 44 15.47 -33.61 -8.20
CA ASP A 44 16.70 -34.24 -8.73
C ASP A 44 17.97 -33.81 -7.98
N GLY A 45 17.85 -33.54 -6.67
CA GLY A 45 18.97 -33.25 -5.78
C GLY A 45 19.44 -31.79 -5.78
N TYR A 46 18.77 -30.88 -6.50
CA TYR A 46 19.12 -29.46 -6.50
C TYR A 46 17.89 -28.55 -6.29
N PRO A 47 18.10 -27.34 -5.74
CA PRO A 47 17.01 -26.40 -5.51
C PRO A 47 16.48 -25.82 -6.82
N ARG A 48 15.16 -25.75 -6.95
CA ARG A 48 14.45 -25.01 -7.99
C ARG A 48 13.51 -24.02 -7.33
N VAL A 49 13.42 -22.81 -7.88
CA VAL A 49 12.51 -21.77 -7.41
C VAL A 49 11.62 -21.35 -8.56
N LEU A 50 10.31 -21.53 -8.41
CA LEU A 50 9.34 -21.34 -9.48
C LEU A 50 8.31 -20.28 -9.08
N PRO A 51 8.04 -19.27 -9.92
CA PRO A 51 6.94 -18.34 -9.69
C PRO A 51 5.61 -19.05 -9.96
N THR A 52 4.62 -18.80 -9.11
CA THR A 52 3.30 -19.42 -9.21
C THR A 52 2.20 -18.50 -8.66
N ALA A 53 1.01 -18.57 -9.27
CA ALA A 53 -0.20 -18.15 -8.58
C ALA A 53 -0.48 -19.11 -7.41
N PHE A 54 -1.16 -18.63 -6.39
CA PHE A 54 -1.49 -19.42 -5.22
C PHE A 54 -2.85 -18.98 -4.68
N ALA A 55 -3.39 -19.78 -3.77
CA ALA A 55 -4.56 -19.42 -2.98
C ALA A 55 -4.37 -19.84 -1.53
N VAL A 56 -5.13 -19.23 -0.64
CA VAL A 56 -5.14 -19.57 0.79
C VAL A 56 -6.57 -19.83 1.23
N ASP A 57 -6.77 -20.94 1.93
CA ASP A 57 -7.98 -21.24 2.68
C ASP A 57 -7.63 -21.28 4.17
N PRO A 58 -7.93 -20.21 4.93
CA PRO A 58 -7.69 -20.19 6.38
C PRO A 58 -8.42 -21.31 7.12
N ASP A 59 -9.55 -21.75 6.58
CA ASP A 59 -10.40 -22.82 7.12
C ASP A 59 -10.14 -24.19 6.44
N GLY A 60 -9.09 -24.27 5.61
CA GLY A 60 -8.70 -25.50 4.95
C GLY A 60 -8.29 -26.61 5.93
N PRO A 61 -8.27 -27.87 5.49
CA PRO A 61 -8.12 -29.03 6.37
C PRO A 61 -6.73 -29.16 7.02
N ASP A 62 -5.72 -28.45 6.53
CA ASP A 62 -4.37 -28.48 7.08
C ASP A 62 -4.19 -27.59 8.31
N ALA A 63 -3.17 -27.91 9.12
CA ALA A 63 -2.83 -27.15 10.32
C ALA A 63 -2.56 -25.68 9.99
N GLY A 64 -3.30 -24.77 10.64
CA GLY A 64 -3.18 -23.32 10.45
C GLY A 64 -3.79 -22.79 9.16
N GLY A 65 -4.58 -23.59 8.47
CA GLY A 65 -5.12 -23.31 7.14
C GLY A 65 -4.28 -23.96 6.04
N THR A 66 -4.82 -23.94 4.82
CA THR A 66 -4.21 -24.58 3.64
C THR A 66 -3.83 -23.54 2.60
N LEU A 67 -2.59 -23.62 2.11
CA LEU A 67 -2.15 -22.91 0.93
C LEU A 67 -2.18 -23.87 -0.26
N TYR A 68 -2.80 -23.45 -1.37
CA TYR A 68 -2.90 -24.23 -2.59
C TYR A 68 -2.03 -23.67 -3.71
N LEU A 69 -1.36 -24.57 -4.42
CA LEU A 69 -0.71 -24.34 -5.71
C LEU A 69 -1.35 -25.26 -6.74
N HIS A 70 -1.54 -24.81 -7.98
CA HIS A 70 -2.04 -25.66 -9.05
C HIS A 70 -1.06 -25.72 -10.22
N GLY A 71 -1.17 -26.77 -11.01
CA GLY A 71 -0.40 -26.92 -12.23
C GLY A 71 -0.84 -28.12 -13.05
N SER A 72 -0.14 -28.38 -14.15
CA SER A 72 -0.37 -29.60 -14.92
C SER A 72 0.00 -30.83 -14.10
N VAL A 73 -0.78 -31.90 -14.21
CA VAL A 73 -0.40 -33.24 -13.72
C VAL A 73 0.95 -33.72 -14.27
N ALA A 74 1.36 -33.20 -15.43
CA ALA A 74 2.64 -33.50 -16.07
C ALA A 74 3.83 -32.73 -15.44
N ALA A 75 3.59 -31.71 -14.62
CA ALA A 75 4.63 -30.92 -13.98
C ALA A 75 5.44 -31.75 -12.98
N ASP A 76 6.68 -32.05 -13.34
CA ASP A 76 7.54 -32.95 -12.58
C ASP A 76 7.86 -32.43 -11.18
N TRP A 77 8.03 -31.11 -11.04
CA TRP A 77 8.29 -30.47 -9.75
C TRP A 77 7.14 -30.67 -8.76
N LEU A 78 5.89 -30.66 -9.24
CA LEU A 78 4.70 -30.78 -8.38
C LEU A 78 4.62 -32.21 -7.82
N ARG A 79 4.72 -33.22 -8.69
CA ARG A 79 4.70 -34.64 -8.28
C ARG A 79 5.83 -34.96 -7.30
N LYS A 80 7.04 -34.51 -7.60
CA LYS A 80 8.23 -34.76 -6.75
C LYS A 80 8.22 -33.96 -5.45
N SER A 81 7.32 -32.97 -5.31
CA SER A 81 7.16 -32.23 -4.05
C SER A 81 6.21 -32.93 -3.07
N VAL A 82 5.35 -33.84 -3.53
CA VAL A 82 4.41 -34.56 -2.66
C VAL A 82 5.16 -35.35 -1.59
N GLY A 83 4.82 -35.13 -0.33
CA GLY A 83 5.49 -35.74 0.81
C GLY A 83 6.85 -35.13 1.15
N HIS A 84 7.24 -34.02 0.53
CA HIS A 84 8.48 -33.31 0.84
C HIS A 84 8.19 -31.91 1.38
N ASP A 85 9.12 -31.39 2.17
CA ASP A 85 9.04 -30.00 2.62
C ASP A 85 9.29 -29.07 1.43
N VAL A 86 8.38 -28.12 1.23
CA VAL A 86 8.51 -27.03 0.28
C VAL A 86 8.59 -25.70 1.02
N CYS A 87 9.20 -24.70 0.39
CA CYS A 87 9.31 -23.36 0.94
C CYS A 87 8.65 -22.36 -0.01
N LEU A 88 7.54 -21.76 0.41
CA LEU A 88 6.89 -20.70 -0.35
C LEU A 88 7.33 -19.34 0.18
N THR A 89 7.73 -18.46 -0.72
CA THR A 89 8.07 -17.08 -0.43
C THR A 89 7.17 -16.13 -1.19
N VAL A 90 6.51 -15.23 -0.48
CA VAL A 90 5.71 -14.14 -1.05
C VAL A 90 6.39 -12.84 -0.70
N THR A 91 6.50 -11.90 -1.64
CA THR A 91 7.14 -10.60 -1.41
C THR A 91 6.42 -9.51 -2.19
N GLU A 92 6.11 -8.41 -1.50
CA GLU A 92 5.66 -7.17 -2.09
C GLU A 92 6.68 -6.08 -1.78
N LEU A 93 7.08 -5.34 -2.81
CA LEU A 93 7.97 -4.19 -2.70
C LEU A 93 7.13 -2.93 -2.53
N ASP A 94 7.24 -2.30 -1.37
CA ASP A 94 6.43 -1.14 -1.00
C ASP A 94 7.22 0.18 -1.10
N GLY A 95 8.55 0.14 -1.31
CA GLY A 95 9.32 1.35 -1.61
C GLY A 95 10.84 1.22 -1.63
N PHE A 96 11.51 2.19 -2.23
CA PHE A 96 12.97 2.34 -2.19
C PHE A 96 13.38 3.27 -1.07
N VAL A 97 14.36 2.87 -0.26
CA VAL A 97 14.82 3.67 0.89
C VAL A 97 16.15 4.28 0.51
N ALA A 98 16.12 5.59 0.34
CA ALA A 98 17.25 6.41 -0.04
C ALA A 98 17.87 7.01 1.22
N ALA A 99 18.83 6.28 1.80
CA ALA A 99 19.62 6.73 2.92
C ALA A 99 20.74 7.67 2.48
N ARG A 100 21.33 8.36 3.44
CA ARG A 100 22.42 9.33 3.20
C ARG A 100 23.77 8.64 3.01
N SER A 101 23.95 7.46 3.60
CA SER A 101 25.07 6.58 3.32
C SER A 101 24.63 5.30 2.61
N ALA A 102 25.52 4.80 1.74
CA ALA A 102 25.24 3.61 0.94
C ALA A 102 24.92 2.37 1.80
N PHE A 103 25.47 2.31 3.02
CA PHE A 103 25.26 1.21 3.95
C PHE A 103 23.81 1.12 4.46
N HIS A 104 23.12 2.25 4.62
CA HIS A 104 21.76 2.32 5.13
C HIS A 104 20.70 2.28 4.01
N HIS A 105 21.10 2.20 2.73
CA HIS A 105 20.16 2.00 1.62
C HIS A 105 19.39 0.70 1.76
N SER A 106 18.09 0.73 1.47
CA SER A 106 17.23 -0.43 1.67
C SER A 106 15.94 -0.36 0.83
N MET A 107 14.98 -1.22 1.19
CA MET A 107 13.65 -1.27 0.61
C MET A 107 12.61 -1.39 1.73
N ASN A 108 11.46 -0.75 1.54
CA ASN A 108 10.23 -1.08 2.26
C ASN A 108 9.56 -2.26 1.56
N TYR A 109 9.07 -3.22 2.34
CA TYR A 109 8.52 -4.47 1.82
C TYR A 109 7.66 -5.16 2.85
N ARG A 110 6.83 -6.08 2.35
CA ARG A 110 6.21 -7.16 3.12
C ARG A 110 6.64 -8.48 2.51
N SER A 111 6.99 -9.44 3.36
CA SER A 111 7.38 -10.77 2.91
C SER A 111 6.89 -11.83 3.86
N ALA A 112 6.44 -12.96 3.31
CA ALA A 112 6.09 -14.14 4.07
C ALA A 112 6.90 -15.35 3.57
N VAL A 113 7.30 -16.21 4.50
CA VAL A 113 7.91 -17.51 4.22
C VAL A 113 7.08 -18.58 4.91
N VAL A 114 6.54 -19.51 4.12
CA VAL A 114 5.77 -20.67 4.59
C VAL A 114 6.57 -21.93 4.28
N ILE A 115 6.80 -22.77 5.28
CA ILE A 115 7.48 -24.06 5.11
C ILE A 115 6.50 -25.14 5.52
N GLY A 116 6.27 -26.13 4.66
CA GLY A 116 5.36 -27.21 4.98
C GLY A 116 5.60 -28.43 4.11
N ARG A 117 5.23 -29.59 4.66
CA ARG A 117 5.24 -30.86 3.93
C ARG A 117 4.06 -30.88 2.98
N ALA A 118 4.32 -30.86 1.69
CA ALA A 118 3.27 -30.75 0.70
C ALA A 118 2.51 -32.07 0.53
N ARG A 119 1.20 -31.99 0.26
CA ARG A 119 0.36 -33.13 -0.12
C ARG A 119 -0.38 -32.85 -1.42
N ILE A 120 -0.72 -33.90 -2.14
CA ILE A 120 -1.63 -33.79 -3.28
C ILE A 120 -3.07 -33.67 -2.77
N VAL A 121 -3.90 -32.90 -3.48
CA VAL A 121 -5.35 -32.85 -3.27
C VAL A 121 -6.01 -33.89 -4.18
N ASP A 122 -6.49 -34.99 -3.58
CA ASP A 122 -7.15 -36.08 -4.30
C ASP A 122 -8.68 -36.04 -4.18
N ASP A 123 -9.22 -35.34 -3.17
CA ASP A 123 -10.67 -35.16 -3.01
C ASP A 123 -11.20 -34.17 -4.05
N GLU A 124 -12.28 -34.54 -4.73
CA GLU A 124 -12.84 -33.73 -5.82
C GLU A 124 -13.44 -32.41 -5.31
N ALA A 125 -14.02 -32.39 -4.11
CA ALA A 125 -14.61 -31.18 -3.55
C ALA A 125 -13.51 -30.19 -3.11
N GLU A 126 -12.44 -30.68 -2.49
CA GLU A 126 -11.27 -29.88 -2.15
C GLU A 126 -10.55 -29.36 -3.40
N LEU A 127 -10.43 -30.18 -4.46
CA LEU A 127 -9.85 -29.78 -5.74
C LEU A 127 -10.62 -28.61 -6.34
N LEU A 128 -11.95 -28.73 -6.44
CA LEU A 128 -12.81 -27.66 -6.96
C LEU A 128 -12.72 -26.38 -6.12
N ARG A 129 -12.72 -26.53 -4.79
CA ARG A 129 -12.56 -25.44 -3.83
C ARG A 129 -11.23 -24.71 -4.01
N ALA A 130 -10.13 -25.43 -4.18
CA ALA A 130 -8.81 -24.85 -4.39
C ALA A 130 -8.71 -24.10 -5.73
N LEU A 131 -9.32 -24.62 -6.79
CA LEU A 131 -9.37 -23.96 -8.10
C LEU A 131 -10.25 -22.70 -8.07
N GLU A 132 -11.41 -22.77 -7.42
CA GLU A 132 -12.27 -21.62 -7.17
C GLU A 132 -11.50 -20.53 -6.44
N LEU A 133 -10.88 -20.86 -5.30
CA LEU A 133 -10.07 -19.94 -4.53
C LEU A 133 -8.95 -19.32 -5.36
N THR A 134 -8.25 -20.11 -6.18
CA THR A 134 -7.15 -19.59 -7.01
C THR A 134 -7.65 -18.57 -8.05
N ILE A 135 -8.79 -18.85 -8.68
CA ILE A 135 -9.37 -17.95 -9.68
C ILE A 135 -9.90 -16.68 -9.01
N ASP A 136 -10.60 -16.81 -7.90
CA ASP A 136 -11.16 -15.68 -7.16
C ASP A 136 -10.10 -14.83 -6.47
N HIS A 137 -8.95 -15.41 -6.13
CA HIS A 137 -7.77 -14.70 -5.64
C HIS A 137 -7.24 -13.70 -6.67
N MET A 138 -7.27 -14.08 -7.95
CA MET A 138 -6.85 -13.22 -9.05
C MET A 138 -7.91 -12.15 -9.36
N ILE A 139 -9.18 -12.55 -9.47
CA ILE A 139 -10.32 -11.70 -9.80
C ILE A 139 -11.50 -12.11 -8.90
N PRO A 140 -11.82 -11.34 -7.84
CA PRO A 140 -12.86 -11.71 -6.89
C PRO A 140 -14.24 -11.96 -7.54
N GLY A 141 -14.83 -13.13 -7.27
CA GLY A 141 -16.12 -13.57 -7.79
C GLY A 141 -16.08 -14.11 -9.23
N ARG A 142 -14.90 -14.22 -9.84
CA ARG A 142 -14.74 -14.63 -11.24
C ARG A 142 -15.23 -16.04 -11.49
N TRP A 143 -14.96 -16.98 -10.58
CA TRP A 143 -15.34 -18.39 -10.72
C TRP A 143 -16.81 -18.56 -11.10
N ARG A 144 -17.70 -17.81 -10.45
CA ARG A 144 -19.16 -17.88 -10.65
C ARG A 144 -19.64 -17.35 -12.01
N THR A 145 -18.79 -16.59 -12.71
CA THR A 145 -19.10 -16.03 -14.04
C THR A 145 -18.60 -16.93 -15.18
N LEU A 146 -17.77 -17.92 -14.87
CA LEU A 146 -17.21 -18.85 -15.84
C LEU A 146 -18.12 -20.07 -16.01
N ARG A 147 -17.98 -20.76 -17.14
CA ARG A 147 -18.57 -22.10 -17.26
C ARG A 147 -17.91 -23.05 -16.24
N PRO A 148 -18.62 -24.09 -15.77
CA PRO A 148 -18.00 -25.14 -14.98
C PRO A 148 -16.81 -25.79 -15.69
N SER A 149 -15.83 -26.23 -14.89
CA SER A 149 -14.70 -27.02 -15.37
C SER A 149 -15.19 -28.35 -15.92
N THR A 150 -14.64 -28.77 -17.05
CA THR A 150 -14.92 -30.09 -17.63
C THR A 150 -14.11 -31.18 -16.92
N ARG A 151 -14.58 -32.43 -17.00
CA ARG A 151 -13.83 -33.59 -16.50
C ARG A 151 -12.41 -33.69 -17.06
N LYS A 152 -12.21 -33.30 -18.33
CA LYS A 152 -10.89 -33.32 -18.98
C LYS A 152 -9.95 -32.26 -18.38
N GLU A 153 -10.47 -31.07 -18.08
CA GLU A 153 -9.68 -30.00 -17.46
C GLU A 153 -9.27 -30.38 -16.03
N LEU A 154 -10.20 -30.94 -15.25
CA LEU A 154 -9.91 -31.42 -13.90
C LEU A 154 -8.87 -32.55 -13.92
N ALA A 155 -9.02 -33.55 -14.80
CA ALA A 155 -8.06 -34.65 -14.93
C ALA A 155 -6.65 -34.20 -15.40
N ALA A 156 -6.54 -33.04 -16.05
CA ALA A 156 -5.25 -32.49 -16.48
C ALA A 156 -4.58 -31.60 -15.42
N THR A 157 -5.27 -31.32 -14.32
CA THR A 157 -4.85 -30.36 -13.29
C THR A 157 -4.53 -31.09 -11.98
N ALA A 158 -3.38 -30.77 -11.40
CA ALA A 158 -2.99 -31.20 -10.07
C ALA A 158 -2.98 -29.99 -9.13
N VAL A 159 -3.43 -30.20 -7.89
CA VAL A 159 -3.34 -29.20 -6.81
C VAL A 159 -2.48 -29.75 -5.69
N LEU A 160 -1.47 -28.97 -5.31
CA LEU A 160 -0.58 -29.22 -4.19
C LEU A 160 -1.01 -28.34 -3.01
N ALA A 161 -1.29 -28.97 -1.87
CA ALA A 161 -1.66 -28.31 -0.62
C ALA A 161 -0.47 -28.26 0.34
N VAL A 162 -0.30 -27.14 1.04
CA VAL A 162 0.78 -26.90 2.00
C VAL A 162 0.18 -26.30 3.28
N PRO A 163 0.45 -26.89 4.47
CA PRO A 163 -0.02 -26.35 5.74
C PRO A 163 0.53 -24.94 6.02
N LEU A 164 -0.31 -24.04 6.51
CA LEU A 164 0.07 -22.66 6.85
C LEU A 164 0.58 -22.48 8.29
N ALA A 165 0.59 -23.55 9.10
CA ALA A 165 1.04 -23.49 10.49
C ALA A 165 2.46 -22.91 10.64
N GLU A 166 3.42 -23.41 9.86
CA GLU A 166 4.82 -23.00 9.94
C GLU A 166 5.10 -21.86 8.95
N ALA A 167 4.84 -20.64 9.40
CA ALA A 167 5.01 -19.42 8.62
C ALA A 167 5.74 -18.33 9.40
N SER A 168 6.46 -17.47 8.69
CA SER A 168 7.06 -16.25 9.23
C SER A 168 6.75 -15.07 8.32
N MET A 169 6.63 -13.87 8.91
CA MET A 169 6.38 -12.65 8.16
C MET A 169 7.34 -11.55 8.62
N LYS A 170 7.84 -10.79 7.65
CA LYS A 170 8.59 -9.56 7.88
C LYS A 170 7.94 -8.40 7.17
N GLN A 171 7.97 -7.24 7.81
CA GLN A 171 7.49 -5.99 7.22
C GLN A 171 8.44 -4.85 7.57
N ARG A 172 8.67 -3.96 6.60
CA ARG A 172 9.38 -2.70 6.79
C ARG A 172 8.63 -1.60 6.03
N ALA A 173 8.30 -0.52 6.73
CA ALA A 173 7.58 0.63 6.19
C ALA A 173 8.09 1.93 6.85
N GLU A 174 9.40 2.19 6.74
CA GLU A 174 10.08 3.28 7.45
C GLU A 174 11.06 4.03 6.53
N GLY A 175 11.46 5.24 6.91
CA GLY A 175 12.52 6.00 6.26
C GLY A 175 13.92 5.39 6.43
N PRO A 176 14.99 6.06 5.97
CA PRO A 176 16.34 5.63 6.28
C PRO A 176 16.63 5.78 7.79
N VAL A 177 17.48 4.90 8.31
CA VAL A 177 17.99 4.98 9.68
C VAL A 177 19.47 5.33 9.57
N ASP A 178 19.75 6.60 9.34
CA ASP A 178 21.09 7.13 9.13
C ASP A 178 21.83 7.29 10.46
N ASP A 179 23.17 7.22 10.43
CA ASP A 179 23.98 7.60 11.56
C ASP A 179 23.92 9.14 11.77
N PRO A 180 24.04 9.64 13.01
CA PRO A 180 23.92 11.09 13.27
C PRO A 180 24.83 11.97 12.40
N ALA A 181 26.07 11.52 12.14
CA ALA A 181 27.02 12.23 11.31
C ALA A 181 26.58 12.36 9.83
N ASP A 182 25.86 11.37 9.30
CA ASP A 182 25.35 11.41 7.93
C ASP A 182 24.19 12.40 7.81
N VAL A 183 23.36 12.54 8.85
CA VAL A 183 22.25 13.50 8.89
C VAL A 183 22.75 14.94 8.85
N GLU A 184 23.86 15.22 9.51
CA GLU A 184 24.50 16.54 9.54
C GLU A 184 25.10 16.95 8.18
N ALA A 185 25.46 15.99 7.32
CA ALA A 185 26.12 16.22 6.03
C ALA A 185 25.20 16.82 4.92
N VAL A 186 23.97 17.23 5.25
CA VAL A 186 22.99 17.92 4.38
C VAL A 186 22.61 17.15 3.10
N ALA A 187 22.88 15.84 3.02
CA ALA A 187 22.35 14.99 1.96
C ALA A 187 20.85 14.74 2.13
N TRP A 188 20.11 14.62 1.03
CA TRP A 188 18.70 14.22 1.08
C TRP A 188 18.60 12.75 1.53
N GLY A 189 17.65 12.47 2.44
CA GLY A 189 17.34 11.12 2.88
C GLY A 189 15.82 10.95 3.00
N GLY A 190 15.30 9.84 2.48
CA GLY A 190 13.87 9.59 2.41
C GLY A 190 13.55 8.23 1.79
N HIS A 191 12.32 8.05 1.32
CA HIS A 191 11.95 6.85 0.57
C HIS A 191 10.97 7.19 -0.56
N ILE A 192 11.01 6.37 -1.61
CA ILE A 192 10.11 6.42 -2.76
C ILE A 192 9.10 5.28 -2.60
N PRO A 193 7.83 5.56 -2.28
CA PRO A 193 6.80 4.53 -2.22
C PRO A 193 6.61 3.85 -3.56
N ILE A 194 6.42 2.53 -3.54
CA ILE A 194 6.12 1.69 -4.70
C ILE A 194 4.83 0.95 -4.42
N ARG A 195 4.01 0.77 -5.44
CA ARG A 195 2.79 -0.02 -5.35
C ARG A 195 2.51 -0.70 -6.68
N ARG A 196 1.76 -1.80 -6.61
CA ARG A 196 1.17 -2.44 -7.78
C ARG A 196 -0.02 -1.61 -8.27
N VAL A 197 -0.09 -1.38 -9.58
CA VAL A 197 -1.24 -0.77 -10.25
C VAL A 197 -1.67 -1.61 -11.43
N ALA A 198 -2.98 -1.80 -11.61
CA ALA A 198 -3.53 -2.40 -12.81
C ALA A 198 -3.83 -1.32 -13.86
N GLY A 199 -3.60 -1.63 -15.13
CA GLY A 199 -4.15 -0.86 -16.25
C GLY A 199 -5.62 -1.23 -16.51
N PRO A 200 -6.28 -0.51 -17.44
CA PRO A 200 -7.63 -0.85 -17.87
C PRO A 200 -7.65 -2.25 -18.53
N PRO A 201 -8.75 -3.02 -18.42
CA PRO A 201 -8.86 -4.32 -19.07
C PRO A 201 -8.78 -4.19 -20.59
N ILE A 202 -8.03 -5.09 -21.23
CA ILE A 202 -7.89 -5.14 -22.68
C ILE A 202 -8.58 -6.42 -23.17
N GLY A 203 -9.59 -6.27 -24.02
CA GLY A 203 -10.26 -7.40 -24.68
C GLY A 203 -9.40 -7.97 -25.82
N ASP A 204 -9.62 -9.24 -26.14
CA ASP A 204 -9.04 -9.90 -27.32
C ASP A 204 -9.93 -9.74 -28.57
N ASP A 205 -9.48 -10.29 -29.70
CA ASP A 205 -10.19 -10.23 -30.99
C ASP A 205 -11.59 -10.91 -30.96
N TYR A 206 -11.85 -11.75 -29.97
CA TYR A 206 -13.11 -12.49 -29.81
C TYR A 206 -14.03 -11.86 -28.77
N SER A 207 -13.56 -10.83 -28.06
CA SER A 207 -14.31 -10.15 -27.01
C SER A 207 -15.51 -9.42 -27.60
N ARG A 208 -16.70 -9.66 -27.03
CA ARG A 208 -17.96 -9.04 -27.47
C ARG A 208 -18.62 -8.35 -26.28
N GLY A 209 -19.15 -7.16 -26.51
CA GLY A 209 -19.87 -6.39 -25.49
C GLY A 209 -18.93 -5.72 -24.49
N GLU A 210 -19.48 -5.35 -23.34
CA GLU A 210 -18.75 -4.64 -22.29
C GLU A 210 -17.86 -5.57 -21.45
N VAL A 211 -16.82 -5.00 -20.85
CA VAL A 211 -15.99 -5.70 -19.86
C VAL A 211 -16.86 -6.18 -18.68
N PRO A 212 -16.80 -7.47 -18.30
CA PRO A 212 -17.52 -7.99 -17.16
C PRO A 212 -17.26 -7.21 -15.87
N ALA A 213 -18.28 -7.04 -15.03
CA ALA A 213 -18.22 -6.18 -13.86
C ALA A 213 -17.16 -6.62 -12.83
N ASP A 214 -16.93 -7.92 -12.67
CA ASP A 214 -15.86 -8.50 -11.84
C ASP A 214 -14.46 -8.10 -12.32
N VAL A 215 -14.21 -8.16 -13.63
CA VAL A 215 -12.93 -7.76 -14.24
C VAL A 215 -12.71 -6.25 -14.10
N ARG A 216 -13.76 -5.47 -14.36
CA ARG A 216 -13.73 -4.01 -14.22
C ARG A 216 -13.42 -3.60 -12.77
N ARG A 217 -14.17 -4.14 -11.80
CA ARG A 217 -13.94 -3.87 -10.37
C ARG A 217 -12.54 -4.26 -9.94
N ARG A 218 -11.98 -5.35 -10.45
CA ARG A 218 -10.61 -5.76 -10.11
C ARG A 218 -9.58 -4.78 -10.64
N SER A 219 -9.70 -4.37 -11.90
CA SER A 219 -8.84 -3.35 -12.50
C SER A 219 -8.98 -2.03 -11.75
N GLU A 220 -10.19 -1.59 -11.45
CA GLU A 220 -10.46 -0.38 -10.65
C GLU A 220 -9.88 -0.50 -9.24
N HIS A 221 -10.05 -1.61 -8.52
CA HIS A 221 -9.49 -1.78 -7.17
C HIS A 221 -7.97 -1.72 -7.14
N LEU A 222 -7.28 -2.31 -8.13
CA LEU A 222 -5.82 -2.23 -8.23
C LEU A 222 -5.33 -0.93 -8.87
N GLY A 223 -6.15 -0.27 -9.70
CA GLY A 223 -5.82 0.96 -10.41
C GLY A 223 -6.14 2.23 -9.62
N SER A 224 -7.18 2.18 -8.78
CA SER A 224 -7.48 3.24 -7.82
C SER A 224 -6.28 3.35 -6.88
N ALA A 225 -5.81 4.58 -6.72
CA ALA A 225 -4.88 4.88 -5.64
C ALA A 225 -5.70 4.85 -4.35
N PRO A 226 -5.52 3.90 -3.43
CA PRO A 226 -5.63 4.32 -2.05
C PRO A 226 -4.57 5.40 -1.86
N ALA A 227 -4.95 6.52 -1.24
CA ALA A 227 -3.97 7.46 -0.74
C ALA A 227 -2.90 6.66 0.01
N VAL A 228 -1.62 6.93 -0.25
CA VAL A 228 -0.54 6.35 0.54
C VAL A 228 -0.82 6.76 1.99
N GLU A 229 -1.42 5.85 2.75
CA GLU A 229 -1.60 5.99 4.18
C GLU A 229 -0.23 5.67 4.78
N THR A 230 0.62 6.69 4.78
CA THR A 230 1.85 6.66 5.57
C THR A 230 1.43 6.37 7.00
N ALA A 231 1.99 5.31 7.60
CA ALA A 231 1.80 4.99 9.01
C ALA A 231 1.92 6.27 9.88
N PRO A 232 1.05 6.43 10.89
CA PRO A 232 0.88 7.72 11.55
C PRO A 232 2.15 8.10 12.32
N PRO A 233 2.72 9.29 12.09
CA PRO A 233 3.56 9.90 13.11
C PRO A 233 2.67 10.36 14.27
N SER A 234 3.18 10.17 15.48
CA SER A 234 2.68 10.61 16.78
C SER A 234 1.70 11.78 16.77
N SER A 235 0.61 11.62 17.54
CA SER A 235 -0.38 12.61 18.03
C SER A 235 -0.10 14.11 17.79
N ASP A 236 -0.11 14.54 16.54
CA ASP A 236 -0.41 15.92 16.14
C ASP A 236 -0.87 15.90 14.67
N THR A 237 -2.18 15.94 14.48
CA THR A 237 -2.81 15.85 13.15
C THR A 237 -2.40 17.06 12.30
N THR A 238 -1.77 16.80 11.15
CA THR A 238 -1.50 17.82 10.13
C THR A 238 -2.81 18.42 9.62
N ILE A 239 -2.86 19.74 9.48
CA ILE A 239 -4.05 20.49 9.05
C ILE A 239 -3.76 21.12 7.70
N THR A 240 -4.67 21.00 6.74
CA THR A 240 -4.61 21.76 5.48
C THR A 240 -5.85 22.65 5.40
N LEU A 241 -5.64 23.94 5.16
CA LEU A 241 -6.67 24.96 5.03
C LEU A 241 -6.76 25.46 3.59
N CYS A 242 -7.99 25.67 3.13
CA CYS A 242 -8.27 26.52 1.99
C CYS A 242 -8.67 27.90 2.52
N CYS A 243 -7.91 28.93 2.15
CA CYS A 243 -8.22 30.33 2.45
C CYS A 243 -8.67 31.02 1.16
N GLN A 244 -9.87 31.57 1.17
CA GLN A 244 -10.42 32.39 0.10
C GLN A 244 -10.49 33.83 0.58
N LEU A 245 -9.98 34.76 -0.22
CA LEU A 245 -9.83 36.15 0.14
C LEU A 245 -10.48 37.04 -0.92
N TRP A 246 -11.27 38.00 -0.47
CA TRP A 246 -11.88 39.03 -1.32
C TRP A 246 -11.35 40.39 -0.90
N ALA A 247 -10.84 41.16 -1.85
CA ALA A 247 -10.38 42.52 -1.62
C ALA A 247 -11.55 43.50 -1.54
N HIS A 248 -11.36 44.61 -0.84
CA HIS A 248 -12.20 45.79 -1.06
C HIS A 248 -12.03 46.30 -2.50
N THR A 249 -13.05 46.99 -3.03
CA THR A 249 -13.01 47.56 -4.38
C THR A 249 -11.74 48.40 -4.60
N GLY A 250 -10.93 48.02 -5.59
CA GLY A 250 -9.65 48.68 -5.91
C GLY A 250 -8.46 48.31 -5.02
N GLN A 251 -8.62 47.37 -4.08
CA GLN A 251 -7.58 46.99 -3.10
C GLN A 251 -6.89 45.65 -3.37
N VAL A 252 -7.08 45.04 -4.55
CA VAL A 252 -6.46 43.74 -4.91
C VAL A 252 -4.94 43.75 -4.70
N ARG A 253 -4.27 44.84 -5.07
CA ARG A 253 -2.83 44.99 -4.86
C ARG A 253 -2.46 45.09 -3.37
N ALA A 254 -3.25 45.82 -2.58
CA ALA A 254 -3.02 45.95 -1.14
C ALA A 254 -3.25 44.61 -0.41
N LEU A 255 -4.23 43.81 -0.87
CA LEU A 255 -4.43 42.43 -0.39
C LEU A 255 -3.19 41.59 -0.66
N ALA A 256 -2.69 41.60 -1.90
CA ALA A 256 -1.52 40.80 -2.26
C ALA A 256 -0.25 41.21 -1.47
N GLU A 257 -0.04 42.50 -1.24
CA GLU A 257 1.07 43.04 -0.45
C GLU A 257 0.98 42.64 1.04
N TYR A 258 -0.23 42.70 1.62
CA TYR A 258 -0.49 42.19 2.97
C TYR A 258 -0.21 40.69 3.07
N GLU A 259 -0.78 39.89 2.16
CA GLU A 259 -0.62 38.43 2.13
C GLU A 259 0.83 38.00 1.93
N ASN A 260 1.59 38.69 1.08
CA ASN A 260 3.05 38.45 0.95
C ASN A 260 3.78 38.55 2.28
N THR A 261 3.38 39.50 3.13
CA THR A 261 4.05 39.76 4.40
C THR A 261 3.67 38.72 5.45
N VAL A 262 2.39 38.38 5.57
CA VAL A 262 1.95 37.41 6.59
C VAL A 262 2.28 35.97 6.20
N LEU A 263 2.21 35.61 4.92
CA LEU A 263 2.58 34.27 4.45
C LEU A 263 4.08 33.97 4.66
N ALA A 264 4.93 34.99 4.65
CA ALA A 264 6.36 34.83 4.96
C ALA A 264 6.62 34.37 6.40
N LEU A 265 5.65 34.53 7.31
CA LEU A 265 5.75 34.08 8.70
C LEU A 265 5.40 32.58 8.86
N LEU A 266 4.76 31.95 7.87
CA LEU A 266 4.30 30.56 7.98
C LEU A 266 5.39 29.57 8.41
N PRO A 267 6.63 29.60 7.87
CA PRO A 267 7.66 28.64 8.27
C PRO A 267 8.02 28.68 9.76
N ASP A 268 7.95 29.86 10.39
CA ASP A 268 8.25 30.04 11.83
C ASP A 268 7.24 29.28 12.72
N HIS A 269 6.09 28.91 12.17
CA HIS A 269 4.98 28.24 12.86
C HIS A 269 4.68 26.84 12.32
N GLY A 270 5.63 26.23 11.59
CA GLY A 270 5.42 24.91 10.97
C GLY A 270 4.37 24.94 9.85
N GLY A 271 4.10 26.11 9.28
CA GLY A 271 3.21 26.33 8.15
C GLY A 271 3.96 26.26 6.81
N THR A 272 3.30 25.75 5.77
CA THR A 272 3.80 25.70 4.40
C THR A 272 2.70 26.13 3.45
N LEU A 273 2.98 27.13 2.61
CA LEU A 273 2.10 27.50 1.50
C LEU A 273 2.26 26.45 0.38
N LEU A 274 1.20 25.66 0.16
CA LEU A 274 1.18 24.61 -0.86
C LEU A 274 0.87 25.16 -2.25
N ASN A 275 -0.09 26.09 -2.32
CA ASN A 275 -0.50 26.73 -3.54
C ASN A 275 -1.06 28.12 -3.24
N ARG A 276 -0.89 29.04 -4.17
CA ARG A 276 -1.46 30.38 -4.14
C ARG A 276 -1.81 30.78 -5.56
N VAL A 277 -3.07 31.14 -5.77
CA VAL A 277 -3.58 31.53 -7.09
C VAL A 277 -4.38 32.82 -6.97
N ALA A 278 -4.14 33.75 -7.88
CA ALA A 278 -4.98 34.92 -8.07
C ALA A 278 -6.19 34.52 -8.92
N ALA A 279 -7.36 35.05 -8.57
CA ALA A 279 -8.60 34.92 -9.31
C ALA A 279 -9.12 36.33 -9.69
N ASP A 280 -10.14 36.39 -10.53
CA ASP A 280 -10.60 37.64 -11.16
C ASP A 280 -11.63 38.42 -10.33
N GLY A 281 -12.07 37.88 -9.19
CA GLY A 281 -13.08 38.50 -8.33
C GLY A 281 -14.49 38.57 -8.96
N ILE A 282 -14.69 38.02 -10.17
CA ILE A 282 -15.93 38.13 -10.93
C ILE A 282 -16.99 37.18 -10.35
N ASP A 283 -18.26 37.58 -10.41
CA ASP A 283 -19.41 36.79 -9.94
C ASP A 283 -19.31 36.36 -8.47
N GLY A 284 -18.68 37.20 -7.63
CA GLY A 284 -18.53 36.95 -6.20
C GLY A 284 -17.47 35.90 -5.85
N ARG A 285 -16.63 35.49 -6.82
CA ARG A 285 -15.45 34.65 -6.59
C ARG A 285 -14.38 35.41 -5.79
N PRO A 286 -13.50 34.71 -5.06
CA PRO A 286 -12.39 35.36 -4.38
C PRO A 286 -11.43 36.01 -5.37
N ASP A 287 -10.68 37.01 -4.91
CA ASP A 287 -9.55 37.60 -5.63
C ASP A 287 -8.27 36.74 -5.45
N GLU A 288 -8.19 35.98 -4.35
CA GLU A 288 -7.06 35.09 -4.08
C GLU A 288 -7.50 33.82 -3.34
N ILE A 289 -6.92 32.68 -3.73
CA ILE A 289 -7.10 31.38 -3.06
C ILE A 289 -5.74 30.84 -2.66
N GLN A 290 -5.64 30.40 -1.41
CA GLN A 290 -4.44 29.83 -0.84
C GLN A 290 -4.72 28.44 -0.26
N LEU A 291 -3.79 27.52 -0.44
CA LEU A 291 -3.75 26.24 0.26
C LEU A 291 -2.57 26.25 1.20
N ILE A 292 -2.83 26.21 2.51
CA ILE A 292 -1.79 26.28 3.54
C ILE A 292 -1.86 25.00 4.39
N ARG A 293 -0.70 24.40 4.65
CA ARG A 293 -0.57 23.25 5.53
C ARG A 293 0.18 23.61 6.80
N PHE A 294 -0.34 23.21 7.94
CA PHE A 294 0.37 23.23 9.22
C PHE A 294 0.68 21.81 9.67
N THR A 295 1.86 21.61 10.23
CA THR A 295 2.27 20.30 10.78
C THR A 295 1.44 19.88 11.98
N ALA A 296 0.81 20.83 12.71
CA ALA A 296 -0.07 20.61 13.85
C ALA A 296 -1.04 21.80 14.08
N GLN A 297 -2.10 21.61 14.87
CA GLN A 297 -3.03 22.69 15.28
C GLN A 297 -2.32 23.82 16.03
N ALA A 298 -1.37 23.49 16.91
CA ALA A 298 -0.61 24.49 17.66
C ALA A 298 0.16 25.47 16.76
N GLY A 299 0.61 25.02 15.58
CA GLY A 299 1.26 25.88 14.59
C GLY A 299 0.29 26.87 13.95
N LEU A 300 -0.94 26.45 13.64
CA LEU A 300 -1.98 27.35 13.15
C LEU A 300 -2.33 28.40 14.21
N ASP A 301 -2.52 27.99 15.46
CA ASP A 301 -2.86 28.88 16.56
C ASP A 301 -1.73 29.90 16.81
N GLY A 302 -0.47 29.44 16.80
CA GLY A 302 0.71 30.29 16.91
C GLY A 302 0.83 31.30 15.77
N TYR A 303 0.60 30.87 14.53
CA TYR A 303 0.60 31.74 13.36
C TYR A 303 -0.49 32.82 13.45
N LEU A 304 -1.71 32.46 13.85
CA LEU A 304 -2.81 33.41 13.97
C LEU A 304 -2.56 34.45 15.08
N ALA A 305 -1.87 34.05 16.16
CA ALA A 305 -1.56 34.89 17.30
C ALA A 305 -0.22 35.68 17.19
N ASP A 306 0.57 35.48 16.13
CA ASP A 306 1.89 36.10 15.99
C ASP A 306 1.82 37.65 16.10
N PRO A 307 2.58 38.29 17.00
CA PRO A 307 2.60 39.75 17.16
C PRO A 307 2.90 40.51 15.87
N ARG A 308 3.76 39.96 14.99
CA ARG A 308 4.11 40.53 13.68
C ARG A 308 2.93 40.51 12.73
N ARG A 309 2.01 39.55 12.90
CA ARG A 309 0.76 39.44 12.12
C ARG A 309 -0.35 40.30 12.72
N THR A 310 -0.51 40.27 14.05
CA THR A 310 -1.60 40.98 14.73
C THR A 310 -1.43 42.51 14.69
N VAL A 311 -0.20 43.02 14.68
CA VAL A 311 0.04 44.47 14.48
C VAL A 311 -0.40 44.97 13.09
N MET A 312 -0.53 44.07 12.11
CA MET A 312 -0.97 44.38 10.74
C MET A 312 -2.50 44.31 10.57
N ALA A 313 -3.27 44.16 11.65
CA ALA A 313 -4.73 44.03 11.57
C ALA A 313 -5.40 45.22 10.84
N ALA A 314 -4.90 46.44 11.03
CA ALA A 314 -5.41 47.62 10.33
C ALA A 314 -5.13 47.59 8.82
N ASP A 315 -4.01 47.00 8.39
CA ASP A 315 -3.69 46.82 6.96
C ASP A 315 -4.54 45.73 6.34
N ARG A 316 -4.78 44.62 7.07
CA ARG A 316 -5.72 43.57 6.69
C ARG A 316 -7.12 44.14 6.48
N ASP A 317 -7.65 44.86 7.46
CA ASP A 317 -9.03 45.35 7.45
C ASP A 317 -9.24 46.43 6.38
N ARG A 318 -8.19 47.15 6.00
CA ARG A 318 -8.22 48.09 4.87
C ARG A 318 -8.24 47.37 3.51
N ALA A 319 -7.56 46.23 3.40
CA ALA A 319 -7.34 45.54 2.13
C ALA A 319 -8.39 44.46 1.83
N ILE A 320 -8.80 43.69 2.84
CA ILE A 320 -9.58 42.46 2.69
C ILE A 320 -11.02 42.69 3.18
N ALA A 321 -11.97 42.60 2.26
CA ALA A 321 -13.39 42.72 2.54
C ALA A 321 -14.00 41.46 3.17
N ARG A 322 -13.47 40.28 2.81
CA ARG A 322 -13.95 38.99 3.31
C ARG A 322 -12.83 37.97 3.31
N THR A 323 -12.83 37.10 4.32
CA THR A 323 -11.97 35.92 4.40
C THR A 323 -12.84 34.72 4.73
N GLU A 324 -12.68 33.64 3.99
CA GLU A 324 -13.24 32.35 4.33
C GLU A 324 -12.12 31.34 4.46
N THR A 325 -12.12 30.58 5.54
CA THR A 325 -11.11 29.58 5.81
C THR A 325 -11.77 28.32 6.31
N PHE A 326 -11.46 27.20 5.68
CA PHE A 326 -12.02 25.89 6.05
C PHE A 326 -11.01 24.76 5.81
N PRO A 327 -11.06 23.69 6.60
CA PRO A 327 -10.19 22.54 6.41
C PRO A 327 -10.53 21.81 5.12
N VAL A 328 -9.50 21.33 4.42
CA VAL A 328 -9.64 20.57 3.18
C VAL A 328 -8.81 19.29 3.23
N GLY A 329 -9.39 18.21 2.72
CA GLY A 329 -8.72 16.93 2.53
C GLY A 329 -8.22 16.75 1.09
N ARG A 330 -7.33 15.78 0.86
CA ARG A 330 -7.05 15.30 -0.49
C ARG A 330 -8.24 14.48 -0.98
N VAL A 331 -8.72 14.81 -2.18
CA VAL A 331 -9.72 14.01 -2.92
C VAL A 331 -9.01 12.88 -3.67
#